data_AF-A0AAD9S1B1-F1
#
_entry.id   AF-A0AAD9S1B1-F1
#
_cell.length_a   1.000
_cell.length_b   1.000
_cell.length_c   1.000
_cell.angle_alpha   90.00
_cell.angle_beta   90.00
_cell.angle_gamma   90.00
#
_symmetry.space_group_name_H-M   'P 1'
#
loop_
_entity.id
_entity.type
_entity.pdbx_description
1 polymer ?
#
loop_
_entity_poly.entity_id
_entity_poly.type
_entity_poly.pdbx_seq_one_letter_code
_entity_poly.pdbx_strand_id
1 'polypeptide(L)'
;MYIKAGNPSFQFPMSRRLLLFSQHLNNPIQKIPIPLIRPSRPSPTTPLTQNPITLLHTTTPARMPQQPAAASSLKDLFSLKGKVVVVTGASGPKGMGIEAARGCAEMGADVAITYASRKEGAEKNVEELTKEYGTKVKAYKCNVGEYQQCEDLVQSVLKDFGKIDAFIANAGATANSGIIDGSKEEWDRVINTDLNGTAYCAKAIGAVFKKQGHGSLVITASMSGHIANFPQEQTSYNVAKAGCIHMARSLANEWRDFARVNAISPGYIDTGLSDFVDKSVQKLWHDMIPMGRDGLAKELKGAYVYLVSDASTYTTGADLVIDGGYTCR
;
A
#
# COMPACT_ATOMS: atom_id res chain seq x y z
N MET A 1 -14.06 -28.06 22.91
CA MET A 1 -13.11 -29.04 23.47
C MET A 1 -12.03 -28.25 24.20
N TYR A 2 -12.03 -28.33 25.53
CA TYR A 2 -11.11 -27.63 26.42
C TYR A 2 -9.68 -28.15 26.27
N ILE A 3 -8.68 -27.28 26.11
CA ILE A 3 -7.30 -27.59 26.52
C ILE A 3 -6.71 -26.40 27.27
N LYS A 4 -6.16 -26.75 28.43
CA LYS A 4 -5.65 -25.95 29.53
C LYS A 4 -4.38 -25.19 29.20
N ALA A 5 -4.23 -24.06 29.89
CA ALA A 5 -2.99 -23.36 30.15
C ALA A 5 -1.91 -24.27 30.78
N GLY A 6 -0.67 -24.06 30.36
CA GLY A 6 0.54 -24.62 30.96
C GLY A 6 1.71 -23.66 30.74
N ASN A 7 1.95 -22.81 31.73
CA ASN A 7 3.17 -22.03 31.89
C ASN A 7 4.29 -22.96 32.36
N PRO A 8 5.53 -22.77 31.89
CA PRO A 8 6.62 -22.79 32.85
C PRO A 8 7.59 -21.62 32.68
N SER A 9 7.72 -20.89 33.78
CA SER A 9 8.87 -20.10 34.20
C SER A 9 10.22 -20.65 33.74
N PHE A 10 10.98 -19.86 32.98
CA PHE A 10 12.39 -20.07 32.74
C PHE A 10 13.22 -18.99 33.43
N GLN A 11 13.96 -19.41 34.46
CA GLN A 11 15.03 -18.66 35.11
C GLN A 11 16.27 -18.64 34.18
N PHE A 12 16.84 -17.46 33.94
CA PHE A 12 18.16 -17.31 33.32
C PHE A 12 19.26 -17.43 34.38
N PRO A 13 20.28 -18.27 34.20
CA PRO A 13 21.54 -18.11 34.92
C PRO A 13 22.51 -17.26 34.10
N MET A 14 22.89 -16.12 34.68
CA MET A 14 24.15 -15.43 34.35
C MET A 14 25.32 -16.40 34.54
N SER A 15 26.16 -16.57 33.52
CA SER A 15 27.53 -16.99 33.75
C SER A 15 28.51 -16.32 32.78
N ARG A 16 29.57 -15.81 33.39
CA ARG A 16 30.75 -15.18 32.80
C ARG A 16 31.48 -16.17 31.88
N ARG A 17 31.85 -15.74 30.68
CA ARG A 17 33.10 -16.17 30.04
C ARG A 17 33.75 -14.99 29.32
N LEU A 18 34.76 -14.46 30.00
CA LEU A 18 35.78 -13.56 29.47
C LEU A 18 36.89 -14.42 28.86
N LEU A 19 37.50 -13.92 27.77
CA LEU A 19 38.80 -14.31 27.20
C LEU A 19 38.93 -15.71 26.60
N LEU A 20 39.05 -15.75 25.27
CA LEU A 20 40.22 -16.26 24.53
C LEU A 20 39.87 -16.28 23.03
N PHE A 21 40.48 -15.37 22.27
CA PHE A 21 40.97 -15.53 20.88
C PHE A 21 41.35 -14.13 20.35
N SER A 22 42.44 -13.60 20.90
CA SER A 22 43.31 -12.66 20.18
C SER A 22 44.47 -13.50 19.69
N GLN A 23 44.57 -13.69 18.37
CA GLN A 23 45.79 -13.94 17.59
C GLN A 23 45.39 -14.42 16.20
N HIS A 24 45.47 -13.51 15.21
CA HIS A 24 45.94 -13.72 13.83
C HIS A 24 45.59 -12.49 12.98
N LEU A 25 46.19 -11.35 13.35
CA LEU A 25 46.40 -10.23 12.42
C LEU A 25 47.89 -10.24 12.09
N ASN A 26 48.23 -10.91 10.99
CA ASN A 26 49.46 -10.70 10.23
C ASN A 26 49.38 -11.55 8.96
N ASN A 27 48.88 -10.96 7.87
CA ASN A 27 49.21 -11.45 6.54
C ASN A 27 49.43 -10.25 5.62
N PRO A 28 50.60 -10.12 4.97
CA PRO A 28 50.92 -8.99 4.13
C PRO A 28 50.11 -9.05 2.83
N ILE A 29 49.58 -7.89 2.43
CA ILE A 29 48.90 -7.66 1.15
C ILE A 29 49.87 -8.06 0.02
N GLN A 30 49.56 -9.15 -0.69
CA GLN A 30 50.21 -9.48 -1.96
C GLN A 30 49.82 -8.42 -2.99
N LYS A 31 50.78 -7.60 -3.41
CA LYS A 31 50.67 -6.71 -4.56
C LYS A 31 50.61 -7.56 -5.84
N ILE A 32 49.46 -7.58 -6.49
CA ILE A 32 49.31 -8.12 -7.85
C ILE A 32 49.98 -7.12 -8.82
N PRO A 33 50.94 -7.53 -9.67
CA PRO A 33 51.54 -6.63 -10.64
C PRO A 33 50.56 -6.34 -11.79
N ILE A 34 50.28 -5.05 -12.01
CA ILE A 34 49.55 -4.55 -13.18
C ILE A 34 50.49 -4.62 -14.38
N PRO A 35 50.16 -5.33 -15.48
CA PRO A 35 50.99 -5.31 -16.68
C PRO A 35 50.86 -3.95 -17.39
N LEU A 36 52.00 -3.29 -17.62
CA LEU A 36 52.14 -2.13 -18.48
C LEU A 36 51.82 -2.53 -19.94
N ILE A 37 50.60 -2.23 -20.39
CA ILE A 37 50.22 -2.34 -21.80
C ILE A 37 50.92 -1.21 -22.57
N ARG A 38 51.89 -1.55 -23.43
CA ARG A 38 52.45 -0.60 -24.40
C ARG A 38 51.43 -0.36 -25.52
N PRO A 39 51.23 0.88 -25.99
CA PRO A 39 50.35 1.14 -27.13
C PRO A 39 50.92 0.49 -28.39
N SER A 40 50.14 -0.41 -29.00
CA SER A 40 50.40 -0.95 -30.34
C SER A 40 50.04 0.07 -31.41
N ARG A 41 50.89 0.15 -32.44
CA ARG A 41 50.73 1.02 -33.61
C ARG A 41 49.46 0.61 -34.39
N PRO A 42 48.62 1.54 -34.88
CA PRO A 42 47.46 1.17 -35.68
C PRO A 42 47.88 0.65 -37.06
N SER A 43 47.35 -0.51 -37.45
CA SER A 43 47.38 -1.03 -38.81
C SER A 43 46.27 -0.38 -39.66
N PRO A 44 46.47 -0.23 -40.99
CA PRO A 44 45.53 0.49 -41.84
C PRO A 44 44.21 -0.27 -42.02
N THR A 45 43.12 0.47 -41.86
CA THR A 45 41.72 0.04 -41.92
C THR A 45 41.27 -0.32 -43.34
N THR A 46 40.69 -1.51 -43.50
CA THR A 46 39.85 -1.88 -44.65
C THR A 46 38.48 -1.22 -44.50
N PRO A 47 37.88 -0.60 -45.53
CA PRO A 47 36.57 0.04 -45.39
C PRO A 47 35.46 -1.01 -45.29
N LEU A 48 34.73 -1.02 -44.17
CA LEU A 48 33.46 -1.72 -44.03
C LEU A 48 32.37 -0.89 -44.69
N THR A 49 31.66 -1.49 -45.65
CA THR A 49 30.47 -0.95 -46.29
C THR A 49 29.39 -0.71 -45.22
N GLN A 50 29.05 0.56 -44.99
CA GLN A 50 27.97 0.96 -44.09
C GLN A 50 26.62 0.70 -44.76
N ASN A 51 25.89 -0.31 -44.28
CA ASN A 51 24.44 -0.35 -44.47
C ASN A 51 23.81 0.70 -43.55
N PRO A 52 22.90 1.56 -44.02
CA PRO A 52 22.25 2.53 -43.16
C PRO A 52 21.34 1.78 -42.17
N ILE A 53 21.70 1.82 -40.89
CA ILE A 53 20.79 1.51 -39.80
C ILE A 53 19.76 2.63 -39.80
N THR A 54 18.55 2.35 -40.31
CA THR A 54 17.40 3.22 -40.13
C THR A 54 17.10 3.29 -38.64
N LEU A 55 17.55 4.36 -37.98
CA LEU A 55 17.09 4.74 -36.64
C LEU A 55 15.59 4.99 -36.75
N LEU A 56 14.80 3.99 -36.36
CA LEU A 56 13.39 4.18 -36.04
C LEU A 56 13.35 5.17 -34.87
N HIS A 57 13.19 6.46 -35.18
CA HIS A 57 12.73 7.44 -34.23
C HIS A 57 11.34 7.00 -33.77
N THR A 58 11.28 6.19 -32.72
CA THR A 58 10.08 6.07 -31.92
C THR A 58 9.91 7.43 -31.26
N THR A 59 9.06 8.26 -31.88
CA THR A 59 8.56 9.48 -31.25
C THR A 59 7.91 9.06 -29.93
N THR A 60 8.66 9.25 -28.84
CA THR A 60 8.08 9.11 -27.50
C THR A 60 6.90 10.08 -27.47
N PRO A 61 5.67 9.61 -27.21
CA PRO A 61 4.52 10.49 -27.22
C PRO A 61 4.78 11.67 -26.29
N ALA A 62 4.45 12.88 -26.76
CA ALA A 62 4.68 14.10 -26.01
C ALA A 62 4.03 14.01 -24.62
N ARG A 63 4.80 14.31 -23.59
CA ARG A 63 4.34 14.33 -22.19
C ARG A 63 3.16 15.30 -22.08
N MET A 64 1.96 14.81 -21.76
CA MET A 64 0.82 15.70 -21.53
C MET A 64 0.82 16.16 -20.06
N PRO A 65 1.01 17.46 -19.79
CA PRO A 65 0.94 17.95 -18.42
C PRO A 65 -0.48 17.75 -17.87
N GLN A 66 -0.57 17.13 -16.68
CA GLN A 66 -1.82 17.04 -15.94
C GLN A 66 -2.32 18.46 -15.63
N GLN A 67 -3.59 18.70 -15.95
CA GLN A 67 -4.20 20.02 -15.79
C GLN A 67 -4.61 20.24 -14.33
N PRO A 68 -4.49 21.48 -13.80
CA PRO A 68 -5.10 21.84 -12.53
C PRO A 68 -6.61 21.55 -12.52
N ALA A 69 -7.17 21.36 -11.33
CA ALA A 69 -8.62 21.28 -11.19
C ALA A 69 -9.28 22.56 -11.75
N ALA A 70 -10.33 22.40 -12.55
CA ALA A 70 -11.11 23.54 -13.06
C ALA A 70 -11.93 24.23 -11.96
N ALA A 71 -12.25 23.49 -10.89
CA ALA A 71 -12.99 24.00 -9.75
C ALA A 71 -12.12 24.91 -8.86
N SER A 72 -12.71 26.00 -8.37
CA SER A 72 -12.07 26.94 -7.45
C SER A 72 -12.64 26.92 -6.03
N SER A 73 -13.87 26.40 -5.85
CA SER A 73 -14.49 26.28 -4.53
C SER A 73 -14.05 24.99 -3.83
N LEU A 74 -13.86 25.06 -2.51
CA LEU A 74 -13.45 23.90 -1.72
C LEU A 74 -14.45 22.74 -1.84
N LYS A 75 -15.75 23.04 -1.83
CA LYS A 75 -16.80 22.02 -1.94
C LYS A 75 -16.72 21.27 -3.27
N ASP A 76 -16.47 21.99 -4.36
CA ASP A 76 -16.38 21.39 -5.68
C ASP A 76 -15.09 20.58 -5.85
N LEU A 77 -13.97 21.04 -5.27
CA LEU A 77 -12.71 20.29 -5.25
C LEU A 77 -12.85 18.92 -4.56
N PHE A 78 -13.65 18.85 -3.50
CA PHE A 78 -13.93 17.62 -2.77
C PHE A 78 -15.08 16.80 -3.34
N SER A 79 -15.86 17.35 -4.28
CA SER A 79 -16.99 16.62 -4.86
C SER A 79 -16.52 15.43 -5.68
N LEU A 80 -17.25 14.32 -5.54
CA LEU A 80 -17.07 13.11 -6.33
C LEU A 80 -18.30 12.78 -7.18
N LYS A 81 -19.20 13.76 -7.36
CA LYS A 81 -20.39 13.59 -8.20
C LYS A 81 -20.01 13.15 -9.61
N GLY A 82 -20.63 12.07 -10.06
CA GLY A 82 -20.37 11.47 -11.36
C GLY A 82 -19.02 10.75 -11.47
N LYS A 83 -18.29 10.55 -10.36
CA LYS A 83 -17.09 9.71 -10.29
C LYS A 83 -17.42 8.33 -9.73
N VAL A 84 -16.64 7.33 -10.13
CA VAL A 84 -16.73 5.93 -9.67
C VAL A 84 -15.48 5.61 -8.85
N VAL A 85 -15.68 5.15 -7.61
CA VAL A 85 -14.59 4.78 -6.69
C VAL A 85 -14.68 3.31 -6.33
N VAL A 86 -13.58 2.58 -6.51
CA VAL A 86 -13.45 1.19 -6.03
C VAL A 86 -12.76 1.18 -4.67
N VAL A 87 -13.29 0.45 -3.70
CA VAL A 87 -12.69 0.31 -2.35
C VAL A 87 -12.57 -1.16 -1.97
N THR A 88 -11.34 -1.65 -1.81
CA THR A 88 -11.14 -3.04 -1.38
C THR A 88 -11.25 -3.22 0.13
N GLY A 89 -11.77 -4.37 0.57
CA GLY A 89 -11.84 -4.71 1.99
C GLY A 89 -12.94 -4.00 2.81
N ALA A 90 -13.91 -3.34 2.16
CA ALA A 90 -15.02 -2.64 2.80
C ALA A 90 -16.20 -3.57 3.18
N SER A 91 -15.90 -4.68 3.87
CA SER A 91 -16.87 -5.75 4.18
C SER A 91 -17.36 -5.79 5.63
N GLY A 92 -16.75 -5.00 6.53
CA GLY A 92 -17.13 -4.91 7.94
C GLY A 92 -17.92 -3.64 8.24
N PRO A 93 -18.57 -3.55 9.43
CA PRO A 93 -19.42 -2.41 9.79
C PRO A 93 -18.64 -1.15 10.23
N LYS A 94 -17.37 -1.31 10.67
CA LYS A 94 -16.54 -0.26 11.30
C LYS A 94 -15.08 -0.21 10.81
N GLY A 95 -14.79 -0.83 9.67
CA GLY A 95 -13.43 -0.87 9.11
C GLY A 95 -13.03 0.39 8.33
N MET A 96 -11.75 0.55 8.05
CA MET A 96 -11.23 1.67 7.25
C MET A 96 -11.85 1.71 5.85
N GLY A 97 -12.01 0.55 5.20
CA GLY A 97 -12.61 0.46 3.87
C GLY A 97 -14.07 0.94 3.83
N ILE A 98 -14.90 0.61 4.82
CA ILE A 98 -16.30 1.08 4.84
C ILE A 98 -16.37 2.58 5.13
N GLU A 99 -15.49 3.14 5.96
CA GLU A 99 -15.45 4.59 6.20
C GLU A 99 -14.92 5.36 4.97
N ALA A 100 -13.98 4.80 4.21
CA ALA A 100 -13.58 5.34 2.92
C ALA A 100 -14.76 5.33 1.92
N ALA A 101 -15.51 4.22 1.85
CA ALA A 101 -16.70 4.11 1.01
C ALA A 101 -17.81 5.09 1.42
N ARG A 102 -18.08 5.24 2.74
CA ARG A 102 -19.00 6.25 3.29
C ARG A 102 -18.60 7.65 2.89
N GLY A 103 -17.34 8.03 3.10
CA GLY A 103 -16.83 9.36 2.70
C GLY A 103 -16.96 9.61 1.19
N CYS A 104 -16.68 8.61 0.36
CA CYS A 104 -16.81 8.75 -1.10
C CYS A 104 -18.27 8.91 -1.55
N ALA A 105 -19.17 8.07 -1.01
CA ALA A 105 -20.60 8.14 -1.29
C ALA A 105 -21.22 9.45 -0.77
N GLU A 106 -20.82 9.92 0.42
CA GLU A 106 -21.22 11.20 0.99
C GLU A 106 -20.85 12.39 0.07
N MET A 107 -19.73 12.30 -0.65
CA MET A 107 -19.32 13.29 -1.67
C MET A 107 -19.96 13.07 -3.05
N GLY A 108 -20.86 12.10 -3.17
CA GLY A 108 -21.67 11.83 -4.37
C GLY A 108 -21.06 10.85 -5.36
N ALA A 109 -20.04 10.06 -4.96
CA ALA A 109 -19.46 9.04 -5.83
C ALA A 109 -20.36 7.80 -5.93
N ASP A 110 -20.37 7.18 -7.10
CA ASP A 110 -20.77 5.78 -7.21
C ASP A 110 -19.65 4.89 -6.67
N VAL A 111 -19.98 3.86 -5.88
CA VAL A 111 -18.98 3.08 -5.14
C VAL A 111 -19.07 1.59 -5.43
N ALA A 112 -17.94 0.98 -5.79
CA ALA A 112 -17.78 -0.46 -5.86
C ALA A 112 -16.95 -0.94 -4.65
N ILE A 113 -17.55 -1.73 -3.76
CA ILE A 113 -16.84 -2.29 -2.60
C ILE A 113 -16.48 -3.75 -2.82
N THR A 114 -15.41 -4.22 -2.18
CA THR A 114 -15.03 -5.64 -2.26
C THR A 114 -15.03 -6.36 -0.92
N TYR A 115 -15.24 -7.68 -1.00
CA TYR A 115 -15.06 -8.62 0.10
C TYR A 115 -14.23 -9.82 -0.36
N ALA A 116 -13.44 -10.39 0.56
CA ALA A 116 -12.77 -11.66 0.33
C ALA A 116 -13.70 -12.85 0.68
N SER A 117 -14.16 -12.89 1.95
CA SER A 117 -14.95 -14.00 2.49
C SER A 117 -16.30 -13.59 3.08
N ARG A 118 -16.45 -12.36 3.61
CA ARG A 118 -17.66 -11.87 4.28
C ARG A 118 -18.62 -11.20 3.31
N LYS A 119 -19.36 -12.00 2.54
CA LYS A 119 -20.31 -11.50 1.53
C LYS A 119 -21.43 -10.68 2.18
N GLU A 120 -22.03 -11.22 3.23
CA GLU A 120 -23.22 -10.68 3.89
C GLU A 120 -22.95 -9.29 4.48
N GLY A 121 -21.75 -9.09 5.03
CA GLY A 121 -21.32 -7.79 5.55
C GLY A 121 -21.16 -6.74 4.44
N ALA A 122 -20.67 -7.14 3.27
CA ALA A 122 -20.59 -6.24 2.11
C ALA A 122 -21.98 -5.93 1.52
N GLU A 123 -22.87 -6.92 1.41
CA GLU A 123 -24.25 -6.69 0.95
C GLU A 123 -25.00 -5.71 1.87
N LYS A 124 -24.86 -5.87 3.19
CA LYS A 124 -25.41 -4.91 4.16
C LYS A 124 -24.83 -3.50 3.98
N ASN A 125 -23.52 -3.40 3.77
CA ASN A 125 -22.88 -2.11 3.50
C ASN A 125 -23.40 -1.47 2.19
N VAL A 126 -23.69 -2.26 1.14
CA VAL A 126 -24.31 -1.75 -0.10
C VAL A 126 -25.68 -1.15 0.20
N GLU A 127 -26.52 -1.84 0.95
CA GLU A 127 -27.86 -1.36 1.31
C GLU A 127 -27.80 -0.07 2.13
N GLU A 128 -26.94 -0.03 3.15
CA GLU A 128 -26.73 1.16 4.00
C GLU A 128 -26.29 2.37 3.19
N LEU A 129 -25.23 2.23 2.38
CA LEU A 129 -24.68 3.32 1.58
C LEU A 129 -25.67 3.83 0.52
N THR A 130 -26.36 2.90 -0.16
CA THR A 130 -27.35 3.25 -1.20
C THR A 130 -28.51 4.03 -0.59
N LYS A 131 -29.01 3.58 0.57
CA LYS A 131 -30.13 4.21 1.28
C LYS A 131 -29.76 5.58 1.84
N GLU A 132 -28.56 5.72 2.41
CA GLU A 132 -28.13 6.94 3.09
C GLU A 132 -27.77 8.06 2.11
N TYR A 133 -27.03 7.75 1.04
CA TYR A 133 -26.45 8.77 0.16
C TYR A 133 -27.12 8.86 -1.23
N GLY A 134 -27.94 7.88 -1.61
CA GLY A 134 -28.63 7.87 -2.90
C GLY A 134 -27.73 7.66 -4.11
N THR A 135 -26.49 7.22 -3.90
CA THR A 135 -25.51 6.88 -4.94
C THR A 135 -25.62 5.40 -5.33
N LYS A 136 -25.11 5.02 -6.51
CA LYS A 136 -25.08 3.61 -6.91
C LYS A 136 -23.95 2.89 -6.19
N VAL A 137 -24.28 1.81 -5.48
CA VAL A 137 -23.30 0.99 -4.77
C VAL A 137 -23.44 -0.48 -5.15
N LYS A 138 -22.32 -1.18 -5.35
CA LYS A 138 -22.30 -2.63 -5.62
C LYS A 138 -21.14 -3.31 -4.91
N ALA A 139 -21.34 -4.57 -4.51
CA ALA A 139 -20.32 -5.41 -3.89
C ALA A 139 -19.76 -6.45 -4.88
N TYR A 140 -18.46 -6.71 -4.78
CA TYR A 140 -17.74 -7.67 -5.61
C TYR A 140 -16.88 -8.59 -4.74
N LYS A 141 -16.83 -9.88 -5.09
CA LYS A 141 -15.87 -10.80 -4.46
C LYS A 141 -14.49 -10.56 -5.07
N CYS A 142 -13.48 -10.35 -4.24
CA CYS A 142 -12.09 -10.24 -4.68
C CYS A 142 -11.15 -10.62 -3.55
N ASN A 143 -10.36 -11.69 -3.74
CA ASN A 143 -9.15 -11.93 -2.97
C ASN A 143 -7.98 -11.22 -3.67
N VAL A 144 -7.44 -10.17 -3.04
CA VAL A 144 -6.35 -9.38 -3.63
C VAL A 144 -5.06 -10.18 -3.79
N GLY A 145 -4.87 -11.28 -3.04
CA GLY A 145 -3.71 -12.16 -3.22
C GLY A 145 -3.70 -12.94 -4.55
N GLU A 146 -4.78 -12.86 -5.34
CA GLU A 146 -4.94 -13.51 -6.64
C GLU A 146 -5.05 -12.46 -7.75
N TYR A 147 -4.03 -12.36 -8.61
CA TYR A 147 -3.99 -11.35 -9.68
C TYR A 147 -5.22 -11.41 -10.59
N GLN A 148 -5.66 -12.61 -10.99
CA GLN A 148 -6.81 -12.76 -11.89
C GLN A 148 -8.09 -12.17 -11.27
N GLN A 149 -8.29 -12.31 -9.95
CA GLN A 149 -9.47 -11.74 -9.29
C GLN A 149 -9.43 -10.21 -9.23
N CYS A 150 -8.23 -9.60 -9.21
CA CYS A 150 -8.09 -8.14 -9.31
C CYS A 150 -8.43 -7.64 -10.72
N GLU A 151 -8.01 -8.40 -11.74
CA GLU A 151 -8.34 -8.10 -13.14
C GLU A 151 -9.84 -8.24 -13.41
N ASP A 152 -10.45 -9.34 -12.97
CA ASP A 152 -11.89 -9.61 -13.11
C ASP A 152 -12.74 -8.58 -12.37
N LEU A 153 -12.29 -8.13 -11.19
CA LEU A 153 -12.91 -7.04 -10.45
C LEU A 153 -12.99 -5.77 -11.29
N VAL A 154 -11.86 -5.33 -11.85
CA VAL A 154 -11.79 -4.11 -12.65
C VAL A 154 -12.69 -4.22 -13.89
N GLN A 155 -12.68 -5.36 -14.59
CA GLN A 155 -13.56 -5.56 -15.74
C GLN A 155 -15.05 -5.55 -15.36
N SER A 156 -15.41 -6.17 -14.24
CA SER A 156 -16.80 -6.20 -13.76
C SER A 156 -17.29 -4.81 -13.36
N VAL A 157 -16.46 -4.02 -12.69
CA VAL A 157 -16.79 -2.63 -12.34
C VAL A 157 -16.91 -1.79 -13.61
N LEU A 158 -16.00 -1.92 -14.57
CA LEU A 158 -16.11 -1.20 -15.85
C LEU A 158 -17.40 -1.55 -16.60
N LYS A 159 -17.80 -2.82 -16.62
CA LYS A 159 -19.06 -3.26 -17.23
C LYS A 159 -20.27 -2.62 -16.54
N ASP A 160 -20.25 -2.56 -15.22
CA ASP A 160 -21.40 -2.11 -14.43
C ASP A 160 -21.50 -0.59 -14.29
N PHE A 161 -20.36 0.13 -14.26
CA PHE A 161 -20.28 1.56 -13.99
C PHE A 161 -19.73 2.38 -15.16
N GLY A 162 -19.15 1.74 -16.18
CA GLY A 162 -18.64 2.38 -17.40
C GLY A 162 -17.22 2.96 -17.27
N LYS A 163 -16.78 3.29 -16.06
CA LYS A 163 -15.46 3.89 -15.77
C LYS A 163 -15.03 3.61 -14.34
N ILE A 164 -13.76 3.91 -14.05
CA ILE A 164 -13.23 3.96 -12.67
C ILE A 164 -12.36 5.21 -12.57
N ASP A 165 -12.74 6.15 -11.70
CA ASP A 165 -12.01 7.41 -11.53
C ASP A 165 -10.99 7.32 -10.39
N ALA A 166 -11.29 6.51 -9.37
CA ALA A 166 -10.36 6.26 -8.27
C ALA A 166 -10.42 4.83 -7.74
N PHE A 167 -9.31 4.37 -7.17
CA PHE A 167 -9.18 3.05 -6.57
C PHE A 167 -8.48 3.15 -5.22
N ILE A 168 -9.08 2.58 -4.18
CA ILE A 168 -8.54 2.52 -2.83
C ILE A 168 -8.16 1.06 -2.52
N ALA A 169 -6.86 0.77 -2.57
CA ALA A 169 -6.31 -0.54 -2.23
C ALA A 169 -6.11 -0.63 -0.71
N ASN A 170 -7.09 -1.20 -0.01
CA ASN A 170 -7.18 -1.24 1.45
C ASN A 170 -7.24 -2.66 2.05
N ALA A 171 -7.46 -3.70 1.25
CA ALA A 171 -7.40 -5.08 1.74
C ALA A 171 -6.00 -5.39 2.31
N GLY A 172 -5.95 -6.08 3.45
CA GLY A 172 -4.71 -6.44 4.13
C GLY A 172 -4.90 -7.57 5.13
N ALA A 173 -3.78 -8.08 5.62
CA ALA A 173 -3.63 -9.17 6.57
C ALA A 173 -2.76 -8.71 7.75
N THR A 174 -3.04 -9.25 8.94
CA THR A 174 -2.15 -9.10 10.11
C THR A 174 -1.09 -10.18 10.11
N ALA A 175 0.03 -9.92 10.79
CA ALA A 175 1.00 -10.93 11.22
C ALA A 175 0.86 -11.16 12.73
N ASN A 176 1.14 -12.38 13.18
CA ASN A 176 0.97 -12.77 14.59
C ASN A 176 2.29 -13.11 15.30
N SER A 177 3.43 -13.02 14.61
CA SER A 177 4.75 -13.36 15.17
C SER A 177 5.90 -12.65 14.43
N GLY A 178 7.06 -12.63 15.09
CA GLY A 178 8.33 -12.23 14.48
C GLY A 178 8.87 -13.27 13.50
N ILE A 179 9.93 -12.91 12.78
CA ILE A 179 10.49 -13.73 11.69
C ILE A 179 11.07 -15.08 12.15
N ILE A 180 11.58 -15.16 13.39
CA ILE A 180 12.19 -16.38 13.93
C ILE A 180 11.12 -17.39 14.37
N ASP A 181 10.02 -16.91 14.95
CA ASP A 181 8.95 -17.76 15.48
C ASP A 181 7.85 -18.04 14.43
N GLY A 182 7.71 -17.16 13.44
CA GLY A 182 6.79 -17.33 12.31
C GLY A 182 7.31 -18.32 11.28
N SER A 183 6.37 -19.02 10.62
CA SER A 183 6.71 -19.92 9.53
C SER A 183 6.94 -19.15 8.22
N LYS A 184 7.61 -19.78 7.26
CA LYS A 184 7.76 -19.27 5.90
C LYS A 184 6.39 -18.99 5.26
N GLU A 185 5.41 -19.86 5.48
CA GLU A 185 4.07 -19.74 4.91
C GLU A 185 3.33 -18.51 5.45
N GLU A 186 3.53 -18.18 6.74
CA GLU A 186 2.95 -16.98 7.32
C GLU A 186 3.60 -15.71 6.76
N TRP A 187 4.92 -15.73 6.54
CA TRP A 187 5.61 -14.67 5.81
C TRP A 187 5.02 -14.48 4.40
N ASP A 188 4.95 -15.56 3.62
CA ASP A 188 4.44 -15.52 2.25
C ASP A 188 2.99 -15.06 2.18
N ARG A 189 2.13 -15.48 3.12
CA ARG A 189 0.73 -15.05 3.21
C ARG A 189 0.60 -13.55 3.39
N VAL A 190 1.38 -12.97 4.31
CA VAL A 190 1.36 -11.52 4.61
C VAL A 190 1.92 -10.75 3.42
N ILE A 191 3.08 -11.13 2.89
CA ILE A 191 3.68 -10.47 1.72
C ILE A 191 2.75 -10.56 0.51
N ASN A 192 2.14 -11.72 0.26
CA ASN A 192 1.27 -11.90 -0.89
C ASN A 192 -0.01 -11.06 -0.77
N THR A 193 -0.60 -10.98 0.42
CA THR A 193 -1.83 -10.20 0.60
C THR A 193 -1.54 -8.69 0.57
N ASP A 194 -0.57 -8.22 1.35
CA ASP A 194 -0.39 -6.80 1.60
C ASP A 194 0.45 -6.13 0.53
N LEU A 195 1.52 -6.78 0.07
CA LEU A 195 2.43 -6.21 -0.93
C LEU A 195 2.03 -6.61 -2.35
N ASN A 196 1.99 -7.92 -2.64
CA ASN A 196 1.67 -8.38 -4.00
C ASN A 196 0.22 -8.04 -4.35
N GLY A 197 -0.73 -8.20 -3.43
CA GLY A 197 -2.13 -7.86 -3.68
C GLY A 197 -2.36 -6.38 -3.98
N THR A 198 -1.58 -5.50 -3.33
CA THR A 198 -1.55 -4.07 -3.68
C THR A 198 -0.99 -3.88 -5.10
N ALA A 199 0.12 -4.55 -5.44
CA ALA A 199 0.69 -4.50 -6.79
C ALA A 199 -0.29 -5.03 -7.87
N TYR A 200 -1.06 -6.08 -7.55
CA TYR A 200 -2.06 -6.65 -8.45
C TYR A 200 -3.23 -5.70 -8.69
N CYS A 201 -3.74 -5.06 -7.63
CA CYS A 201 -4.73 -4.00 -7.75
C CYS A 201 -4.20 -2.86 -8.63
N ALA A 202 -2.98 -2.38 -8.35
CA ALA A 202 -2.34 -1.31 -9.10
C ALA A 202 -2.16 -1.68 -10.58
N LYS A 203 -1.67 -2.88 -10.88
CA LYS A 203 -1.50 -3.39 -12.24
C LYS A 203 -2.84 -3.44 -12.99
N ALA A 204 -3.89 -3.95 -12.35
CA ALA A 204 -5.22 -4.07 -12.96
C ALA A 204 -5.83 -2.68 -13.27
N ILE A 205 -5.80 -1.75 -12.31
CA ILE A 205 -6.38 -0.42 -12.51
C ILE A 205 -5.53 0.50 -13.39
N GLY A 206 -4.19 0.34 -13.35
CA GLY A 206 -3.27 1.19 -14.11
C GLY A 206 -3.52 1.13 -15.62
N ALA A 207 -3.93 -0.03 -16.15
CA ALA A 207 -4.32 -0.16 -17.56
C ALA A 207 -5.55 0.69 -17.92
N VAL A 208 -6.52 0.78 -17.01
CA VAL A 208 -7.73 1.59 -17.16
C VAL A 208 -7.40 3.07 -17.10
N PHE A 209 -6.66 3.50 -16.07
CA PHE A 209 -6.25 4.90 -15.92
C PHE A 209 -5.43 5.38 -17.12
N LYS A 210 -4.50 4.55 -17.61
CA LYS A 210 -3.72 4.88 -18.80
C LYS A 210 -4.59 5.07 -20.04
N LYS A 211 -5.63 4.24 -20.22
CA LYS A 211 -6.59 4.36 -21.33
C LYS A 211 -7.47 5.61 -21.21
N GLN A 212 -7.89 5.94 -19.98
CA GLN A 212 -8.72 7.11 -19.70
C GLN A 212 -7.93 8.43 -19.75
N GLY A 213 -6.62 8.38 -19.50
CA GLY A 213 -5.77 9.57 -19.35
C GLY A 213 -5.90 10.27 -17.98
N HIS A 214 -6.69 9.71 -17.07
CA HIS A 214 -6.87 10.21 -15.70
C HIS A 214 -7.11 9.04 -14.71
N GLY A 215 -6.77 9.27 -13.44
CA GLY A 215 -7.07 8.35 -12.34
C GLY A 215 -6.41 8.77 -11.02
N SER A 216 -6.94 8.27 -9.90
CA SER A 216 -6.31 8.38 -8.57
C SER A 216 -6.24 7.02 -7.87
N LEU A 217 -5.04 6.52 -7.62
CA LEU A 217 -4.81 5.33 -6.80
C LEU A 217 -4.40 5.76 -5.38
N VAL A 218 -5.13 5.26 -4.39
CA VAL A 218 -4.79 5.42 -2.97
C VAL A 218 -4.47 4.04 -2.39
N ILE A 219 -3.29 3.91 -1.81
CA ILE A 219 -2.84 2.69 -1.16
C ILE A 219 -2.92 2.88 0.36
N THR A 220 -3.63 2.00 1.04
CA THR A 220 -3.62 1.97 2.51
C THR A 220 -2.40 1.19 2.98
N ALA A 221 -1.34 1.94 3.30
CA ALA A 221 -0.13 1.44 3.93
C ALA A 221 -0.35 1.32 5.46
N SER A 222 0.62 1.77 6.27
CA SER A 222 0.57 1.76 7.74
C SER A 222 1.76 2.53 8.30
N MET A 223 1.63 3.09 9.51
CA MET A 223 2.79 3.57 10.28
C MET A 223 3.86 2.47 10.45
N SER A 224 3.46 1.21 10.43
CA SER A 224 4.35 0.04 10.46
C SER A 224 5.29 -0.07 9.26
N GLY A 225 5.04 0.67 8.18
CA GLY A 225 5.98 0.81 7.08
C GLY A 225 7.09 1.84 7.33
N HIS A 226 6.97 2.63 8.41
CA HIS A 226 7.95 3.63 8.85
C HIS A 226 8.73 3.19 10.08
N ILE A 227 8.09 2.44 10.97
CA ILE A 227 8.64 1.99 12.25
C ILE A 227 8.35 0.51 12.47
N ALA A 228 9.01 -0.10 13.47
CA ALA A 228 8.63 -1.39 13.99
C ALA A 228 7.73 -1.20 15.22
N ASN A 229 6.52 -1.76 15.20
CA ASN A 229 5.62 -1.71 16.35
C ASN A 229 6.21 -2.41 17.57
N PHE A 230 5.78 -1.98 18.75
CA PHE A 230 6.13 -2.59 20.03
C PHE A 230 4.85 -2.71 20.89
N PRO A 231 4.67 -3.80 21.66
CA PRO A 231 5.59 -4.91 21.91
C PRO A 231 5.46 -6.08 20.93
N GLN A 232 4.44 -6.11 20.07
CA GLN A 232 4.20 -7.22 19.18
C GLN A 232 5.20 -7.26 18.02
N GLU A 233 5.78 -8.43 17.78
CA GLU A 233 6.66 -8.70 16.65
C GLU A 233 5.85 -9.04 15.40
N GLN A 234 6.09 -8.33 14.29
CA GLN A 234 5.31 -8.46 13.05
C GLN A 234 6.11 -8.02 11.81
N THR A 235 7.38 -8.43 11.72
CA THR A 235 8.31 -7.96 10.69
C THR A 235 7.78 -8.15 9.26
N SER A 236 7.09 -9.24 8.94
CA SER A 236 6.52 -9.46 7.60
C SER A 236 5.50 -8.38 7.20
N TYR A 237 4.66 -7.97 8.15
CA TYR A 237 3.70 -6.88 7.97
C TYR A 237 4.41 -5.54 7.80
N ASN A 238 5.38 -5.23 8.66
CA ASN A 238 6.15 -3.99 8.60
C ASN A 238 6.86 -3.85 7.23
N VAL A 239 7.51 -4.92 6.77
CA VAL A 239 8.18 -4.98 5.46
C VAL A 239 7.19 -4.80 4.31
N ALA A 240 6.04 -5.50 4.34
CA ALA A 240 5.02 -5.35 3.32
C ALA A 240 4.53 -3.89 3.23
N LYS A 241 4.25 -3.26 4.37
CA LYS A 241 3.75 -1.88 4.42
C LYS A 241 4.80 -0.85 4.02
N ALA A 242 6.09 -1.06 4.34
CA ALA A 242 7.18 -0.25 3.81
C ALA A 242 7.25 -0.34 2.27
N GLY A 243 7.09 -1.55 1.73
CA GLY A 243 6.99 -1.78 0.29
C GLY A 243 5.82 -1.04 -0.35
N CYS A 244 4.64 -1.03 0.28
CA CYS A 244 3.47 -0.28 -0.20
C CYS A 244 3.70 1.23 -0.25
N ILE A 245 4.36 1.82 0.76
CA ILE A 245 4.69 3.25 0.76
C ILE A 245 5.59 3.58 -0.41
N HIS A 246 6.67 2.80 -0.62
CA HIS A 246 7.58 3.05 -1.72
C HIS A 246 6.94 2.76 -3.09
N MET A 247 6.05 1.76 -3.17
CA MET A 247 5.27 1.46 -4.37
C MET A 247 4.43 2.66 -4.80
N ALA A 248 3.77 3.37 -3.87
CA ALA A 248 3.03 4.57 -4.19
C ALA A 248 3.92 5.64 -4.83
N ARG A 249 5.14 5.85 -4.31
CA ARG A 249 6.11 6.81 -4.87
C ARG A 249 6.58 6.40 -6.27
N SER A 250 6.91 5.11 -6.43
CA SER A 250 7.42 4.59 -7.70
C SER A 250 6.34 4.67 -8.79
N LEU A 251 5.12 4.23 -8.49
CA LEU A 251 4.00 4.28 -9.43
C LEU A 251 3.56 5.72 -9.73
N ALA A 252 3.66 6.65 -8.79
CA ALA A 252 3.40 8.07 -9.06
C ALA A 252 4.32 8.62 -10.15
N ASN A 253 5.60 8.22 -10.16
CA ASN A 253 6.53 8.58 -11.22
C ASN A 253 6.24 7.82 -12.52
N GLU A 254 5.94 6.52 -12.43
CA GLU A 254 5.63 5.68 -13.59
C GLU A 254 4.36 6.15 -14.33
N TRP A 255 3.34 6.60 -13.58
CA TRP A 255 2.01 6.96 -14.10
C TRP A 255 1.79 8.47 -14.23
N ARG A 256 2.85 9.28 -14.05
CA ARG A 256 2.84 10.75 -14.03
C ARG A 256 2.07 11.45 -15.16
N ASP A 257 1.88 10.78 -16.28
CA ASP A 257 1.21 11.33 -17.47
C ASP A 257 -0.30 11.08 -17.47
N PHE A 258 -0.82 10.18 -16.63
CA PHE A 258 -2.23 9.76 -16.66
C PHE A 258 -2.87 9.50 -15.29
N ALA A 259 -2.13 9.41 -14.18
CA ALA A 259 -2.73 9.18 -12.86
C ALA A 259 -1.88 9.71 -11.71
N ARG A 260 -2.55 9.89 -10.57
CA ARG A 260 -1.92 10.16 -9.28
C ARG A 260 -1.89 8.89 -8.45
N VAL A 261 -0.83 8.71 -7.67
CA VAL A 261 -0.70 7.59 -6.74
C VAL A 261 -0.22 8.11 -5.40
N ASN A 262 -0.94 7.84 -4.32
CA ASN A 262 -0.56 8.27 -2.98
C ASN A 262 -0.81 7.15 -1.96
N ALA A 263 -0.16 7.24 -0.80
CA ALA A 263 -0.38 6.35 0.32
C ALA A 263 -1.00 7.08 1.50
N ILE A 264 -1.74 6.33 2.32
CA ILE A 264 -2.12 6.71 3.67
C ILE A 264 -1.50 5.70 4.61
N SER A 265 -0.88 6.17 5.68
CA SER A 265 -0.24 5.35 6.71
C SER A 265 -0.95 5.54 8.06
N PRO A 266 -2.06 4.83 8.32
CA PRO A 266 -2.73 4.87 9.62
C PRO A 266 -1.87 4.28 10.73
N GLY A 267 -2.07 4.76 11.96
CA GLY A 267 -1.56 4.13 13.17
C GLY A 267 -2.51 3.09 13.76
N TYR A 268 -2.62 3.06 15.08
CA TYR A 268 -3.63 2.23 15.76
C TYR A 268 -5.03 2.81 15.56
N ILE A 269 -5.89 2.06 14.87
CA ILE A 269 -7.26 2.45 14.56
C ILE A 269 -8.21 1.39 15.11
N ASP A 270 -9.17 1.78 15.93
CA ASP A 270 -10.21 0.89 16.42
C ASP A 270 -11.23 0.59 15.30
N THR A 271 -11.08 -0.58 14.69
CA THR A 271 -12.01 -1.11 13.69
C THR A 271 -12.98 -2.15 14.27
N GLY A 272 -13.09 -2.24 15.61
CA GLY A 272 -13.85 -3.28 16.30
C GLY A 272 -13.12 -4.62 16.43
N LEU A 273 -11.79 -4.62 16.33
CA LEU A 273 -10.92 -5.76 16.61
C LEU A 273 -10.12 -5.61 17.91
N SER A 274 -10.22 -4.45 18.55
CA SER A 274 -9.56 -4.11 19.82
C SER A 274 -9.92 -5.07 20.95
N ASP A 275 -11.14 -5.62 20.97
CA ASP A 275 -11.58 -6.61 21.97
C ASP A 275 -10.73 -7.89 22.01
N PHE A 276 -10.01 -8.22 20.94
CA PHE A 276 -9.13 -9.39 20.87
C PHE A 276 -7.69 -9.12 21.34
N VAL A 277 -7.36 -7.85 21.60
CA VAL A 277 -6.03 -7.43 22.07
C VAL A 277 -6.07 -7.32 23.58
N ASP A 278 -5.03 -7.85 24.25
CA ASP A 278 -4.91 -7.73 25.70
C ASP A 278 -4.91 -6.25 26.15
N LYS A 279 -5.64 -5.94 27.23
CA LYS A 279 -5.80 -4.56 27.72
C LYS A 279 -4.49 -3.93 28.16
N SER A 280 -3.52 -4.71 28.65
CA SER A 280 -2.20 -4.19 29.02
C SER A 280 -1.39 -3.76 27.79
N VAL A 281 -1.54 -4.48 26.68
CA VAL A 281 -0.93 -4.13 25.39
C VAL A 281 -1.58 -2.86 24.82
N GLN A 282 -2.92 -2.76 24.86
CA GLN A 282 -3.62 -1.54 24.44
C GLN A 282 -3.17 -0.32 25.27
N LYS A 283 -3.08 -0.48 26.59
CA LYS A 283 -2.60 0.59 27.47
C LYS A 283 -1.18 1.03 27.09
N LEU A 284 -0.28 0.08 26.81
CA LEU A 284 1.07 0.39 26.39
C LEU A 284 1.09 1.18 25.08
N TRP A 285 0.27 0.80 24.10
CA TRP A 285 0.13 1.59 22.88
C TRP A 285 -0.34 3.02 23.19
N HIS A 286 -1.37 3.19 24.02
CA HIS A 286 -1.88 4.51 24.40
C HIS A 286 -0.83 5.36 25.11
N ASP A 287 0.00 4.77 25.98
CA ASP A 287 1.10 5.48 26.65
C ASP A 287 2.17 5.95 25.63
N MET A 288 2.36 5.22 24.53
CA MET A 288 3.30 5.55 23.46
C MET A 288 2.76 6.59 22.47
N ILE A 289 1.45 6.55 22.15
CA ILE A 289 0.78 7.49 21.26
C ILE A 289 0.67 8.87 21.94
N PRO A 290 1.22 9.97 21.38
CA PRO A 290 1.07 11.30 21.98
C PRO A 290 -0.37 11.76 22.20
N MET A 291 -1.31 11.40 21.31
CA MET A 291 -2.74 11.64 21.51
C MET A 291 -3.42 10.74 22.56
N GLY A 292 -2.73 9.73 23.10
CA GLY A 292 -3.18 8.94 24.24
C GLY A 292 -4.38 8.01 23.99
N ARG A 293 -4.68 7.70 22.72
CA ARG A 293 -5.83 6.86 22.33
C ARG A 293 -5.63 6.23 20.96
N ASP A 294 -6.46 5.24 20.65
CA ASP A 294 -6.65 4.78 19.27
C ASP A 294 -7.37 5.86 18.43
N GLY A 295 -7.06 5.87 17.13
CA GLY A 295 -7.87 6.56 16.14
C GLY A 295 -9.17 5.80 15.85
N LEU A 296 -10.14 6.49 15.28
CA LEU A 296 -11.37 5.89 14.78
C LEU A 296 -11.33 5.88 13.24
N ALA A 297 -11.87 4.83 12.62
CA ALA A 297 -11.87 4.73 11.15
C ALA A 297 -12.51 5.96 10.46
N LYS A 298 -13.51 6.59 11.10
CA LYS A 298 -14.14 7.83 10.61
C LYS A 298 -13.19 9.03 10.53
N GLU A 299 -12.08 9.03 11.28
CA GLU A 299 -11.06 10.07 11.22
C GLU A 299 -10.18 9.93 9.96
N LEU A 300 -10.24 8.80 9.26
CA LEU A 300 -9.51 8.55 8.01
C LEU A 300 -10.30 8.94 6.77
N LYS A 301 -11.64 9.00 6.81
CA LYS A 301 -12.46 9.20 5.60
C LYS A 301 -12.13 10.51 4.88
N GLY A 302 -11.80 11.57 5.64
CA GLY A 302 -11.38 12.86 5.07
C GLY A 302 -10.08 12.75 4.25
N ALA A 303 -9.12 11.95 4.71
CA ALA A 303 -7.87 11.71 4.00
C ALA A 303 -8.07 10.90 2.71
N TYR A 304 -8.91 9.85 2.75
CA TYR A 304 -9.28 9.11 1.54
C TYR A 304 -9.93 10.02 0.51
N VAL A 305 -10.97 10.76 0.92
CA VAL A 305 -11.72 11.69 0.06
C VAL A 305 -10.80 12.79 -0.50
N TYR A 306 -9.89 13.34 0.30
CA TYR A 306 -8.87 14.28 -0.17
C TYR A 306 -8.07 13.71 -1.35
N LEU A 307 -7.55 12.48 -1.23
CA LEU A 307 -6.67 11.91 -2.24
C LEU A 307 -7.41 11.42 -3.51
N VAL A 308 -8.66 10.96 -3.39
CA VAL A 308 -9.46 10.53 -4.56
C VAL A 308 -10.16 11.67 -5.29
N SER A 309 -10.32 12.84 -4.66
CA SER A 309 -10.97 14.02 -5.25
C SER A 309 -9.98 14.95 -5.97
N ASP A 310 -10.50 16.05 -6.52
CA ASP A 310 -9.70 17.05 -7.23
C ASP A 310 -9.01 18.06 -6.28
N ALA A 311 -9.31 17.98 -4.98
CA ALA A 311 -8.63 18.72 -3.91
C ALA A 311 -7.13 18.43 -3.82
N SER A 312 -6.64 17.39 -4.50
CA SER A 312 -5.25 16.93 -4.47
C SER A 312 -4.65 16.75 -5.87
N THR A 313 -5.11 17.51 -6.88
CA THR A 313 -4.61 17.41 -8.27
C THR A 313 -3.09 17.61 -8.42
N TYR A 314 -2.42 18.23 -7.45
CA TYR A 314 -0.97 18.40 -7.43
C TYR A 314 -0.24 17.51 -6.39
N THR A 315 -0.95 16.61 -5.72
CA THR A 315 -0.38 15.66 -4.74
C THR A 315 -0.27 14.28 -5.38
N THR A 316 0.95 13.82 -5.61
CA THR A 316 1.26 12.46 -6.09
C THR A 316 2.61 12.00 -5.53
N GLY A 317 2.75 10.72 -5.22
CA GLY A 317 3.92 10.14 -4.56
C GLY A 317 4.04 10.50 -3.07
N ALA A 318 3.00 11.09 -2.49
CA ALA A 318 2.97 11.44 -1.08
C ALA A 318 2.50 10.25 -0.23
N ASP A 319 2.87 10.29 1.05
CA ASP A 319 2.36 9.42 2.08
C ASP A 319 1.83 10.27 3.24
N LEU A 320 0.58 10.04 3.63
CA LEU A 320 -0.08 10.76 4.70
C LEU A 320 -0.18 9.90 5.96
N VAL A 321 0.64 10.23 6.96
CA VAL A 321 0.65 9.53 8.25
C VAL A 321 -0.49 10.04 9.13
N ILE A 322 -1.29 9.12 9.68
CA ILE A 322 -2.44 9.42 10.56
C ILE A 322 -2.40 8.46 11.75
N ASP A 323 -1.57 8.77 12.74
CA ASP A 323 -1.19 7.84 13.81
C ASP A 323 -1.26 8.44 15.23
N GLY A 324 -1.92 9.59 15.39
CA GLY A 324 -1.98 10.29 16.67
C GLY A 324 -0.62 10.81 17.15
N GLY A 325 0.35 10.97 16.23
CA GLY A 325 1.72 11.40 16.51
C GLY A 325 2.67 10.27 16.92
N TYR A 326 2.29 9.00 16.78
CA TYR A 326 3.10 7.87 17.22
C TYR A 326 4.53 7.91 16.64
N THR A 327 4.66 8.12 15.34
CA THR A 327 5.95 8.19 14.62
C THR A 327 6.77 9.45 14.88
N CYS A 328 6.28 10.39 15.71
CA CYS A 328 7.07 11.54 16.13
C CYS A 328 8.06 11.23 17.26
N ARG A 329 8.04 10.02 17.82
CA ARG A 329 8.89 9.55 18.94
C ARG A 329 9.80 8.42 18.52
#